data_AF-A0A8J8EWI5-F1
#
_entry.id   AF-A0A8J8EWI5-F1
#
_cell.length_a   1.000
_cell.length_b   1.000
_cell.length_c   1.000
_cell.angle_alpha   90.00
_cell.angle_beta   90.00
_cell.angle_gamma   90.00
#
_symmetry.space_group_name_H-M   'P 1'
#
loop_
_entity.id
_entity.type
_entity.pdbx_description
1 polymer ?
#
loop_
_entity_poly.entity_id
_entity_poly.type
_entity_poly.pdbx_seq_one_letter_code
_entity_poly.pdbx_strand_id
1 'polypeptide(L)'
;MMSGNPKRIARIFLNEWAKEGYRVLAEELPFVVNGEVFVGNPMENPDFDVYFVVNPLSKSKAEKERLYQWLEERKDKLILLYEGKYVGDSITRYRIKDFIDYLIAYRWETVGTEVVKLYRLENGRVTESRELMRKS
;
A
#
# COMPACT_ATOMS: atom_id res chain seq x y z
N MET A 1 -17.18 10.19 -11.39
CA MET A 1 -16.33 10.58 -10.24
C MET A 1 -14.89 10.31 -10.65
N MET A 2 -14.05 11.35 -10.73
CA MET A 2 -12.67 11.31 -11.25
C MET A 2 -11.71 10.63 -10.24
N SER A 3 -11.97 9.37 -9.92
CA SER A 3 -11.07 8.59 -9.10
C SER A 3 -9.97 8.03 -9.99
N GLY A 4 -8.74 8.42 -9.68
CA GLY A 4 -7.57 7.68 -10.09
C GLY A 4 -7.66 6.18 -9.87
N ASN A 5 -6.75 5.41 -10.49
CA ASN A 5 -6.75 3.96 -10.37
C ASN A 5 -5.57 3.47 -9.49
N PRO A 6 -5.54 3.74 -8.16
CA PRO A 6 -4.52 3.19 -7.27
C PRO A 6 -4.58 1.65 -7.24
N LYS A 7 -5.72 1.05 -7.60
CA LYS A 7 -5.85 -0.40 -7.81
C LYS A 7 -4.89 -0.90 -8.88
N ARG A 8 -4.66 -0.13 -9.95
CA ARG A 8 -3.70 -0.48 -11.01
C ARG A 8 -2.29 -0.62 -10.47
N ILE A 9 -1.86 0.29 -9.59
CA ILE A 9 -0.51 0.27 -9.00
C ILE A 9 -0.37 -0.95 -8.09
N ALA A 10 -1.29 -1.12 -7.14
CA ALA A 10 -1.26 -2.26 -6.22
C ALA A 10 -1.29 -3.61 -6.98
N ARG A 11 -2.10 -3.70 -8.03
CA ARG A 11 -2.16 -4.89 -8.90
C ARG A 11 -0.83 -5.20 -9.57
N ILE A 12 -0.08 -4.19 -10.01
CA ILE A 12 1.24 -4.41 -10.62
C ILE A 12 2.17 -5.07 -9.60
N PHE A 13 2.27 -4.53 -8.38
CA PHE A 13 3.11 -5.13 -7.34
C PHE A 13 2.74 -6.59 -7.03
N LEU A 14 1.45 -6.85 -6.78
CA LEU A 14 1.01 -8.22 -6.43
C LEU A 14 1.28 -9.21 -7.57
N ASN A 15 1.04 -8.81 -8.82
CA ASN A 15 1.30 -9.69 -9.96
C ASN A 15 2.79 -9.97 -10.16
N GLU A 16 3.66 -8.95 -10.05
CA GLU A 16 5.10 -9.14 -10.23
C GLU A 16 5.69 -9.99 -9.10
N TRP A 17 5.31 -9.75 -7.84
CA TRP A 17 5.78 -10.60 -6.74
C TRP A 17 5.30 -12.05 -6.85
N ALA A 18 4.02 -12.27 -7.17
CA ALA A 18 3.53 -13.62 -7.39
C ALA A 18 4.28 -14.32 -8.54
N LYS A 19 4.60 -13.59 -9.62
CA LYS A 19 5.36 -14.12 -10.77
C LYS A 19 6.82 -14.44 -10.41
N GLU A 20 7.42 -13.68 -9.50
CA GLU A 20 8.76 -13.95 -8.96
C GLU A 20 8.79 -15.14 -7.97
N GLY A 21 7.63 -15.73 -7.66
CA GLY A 21 7.51 -16.91 -6.81
C GLY A 21 7.30 -16.60 -5.32
N TYR A 22 7.09 -15.33 -4.96
CA TYR A 22 6.75 -14.97 -3.59
C TYR A 22 5.38 -15.52 -3.20
N ARG A 23 5.27 -16.03 -1.97
CA ARG A 23 3.98 -16.38 -1.39
C ARG A 23 3.30 -15.11 -0.91
N VAL A 24 2.23 -14.73 -1.59
CA VAL A 24 1.48 -13.50 -1.31
C VAL A 24 0.19 -13.82 -0.55
N LEU A 25 -0.04 -13.15 0.59
CA LEU A 25 -1.30 -13.18 1.33
C LEU A 25 -1.96 -11.79 1.30
N ALA A 26 -3.22 -11.74 0.90
CA ALA A 26 -4.05 -10.55 0.89
C ALA A 26 -5.17 -10.65 1.92
N GLU A 27 -5.44 -9.56 2.66
CA GLU A 27 -6.65 -9.44 3.49
C GLU A 27 -7.91 -9.61 2.63
N GLU A 28 -7.92 -8.93 1.49
CA GLU A 28 -8.95 -9.00 0.46
C GLU A 28 -8.37 -8.57 -0.89
N LEU A 29 -9.06 -8.91 -1.99
CA LEU A 29 -8.67 -8.54 -3.34
C LEU A 29 -9.71 -7.59 -3.95
N PRO A 30 -9.52 -6.25 -3.85
CA PRO A 30 -10.48 -5.26 -4.37
C PRO A 30 -10.42 -5.10 -5.92
N PHE A 31 -9.66 -5.98 -6.58
CA PHE A 31 -9.43 -6.08 -8.02
C PHE A 31 -8.89 -7.47 -8.37
N VAL A 32 -9.00 -7.86 -9.65
CA VAL A 32 -8.47 -9.12 -10.16
C VAL A 32 -6.94 -9.05 -10.28
N VAL A 33 -6.26 -10.10 -9.78
CA VAL A 33 -4.81 -10.32 -9.89
C VAL A 33 -4.54 -11.51 -10.81
N ASN A 34 -3.43 -11.44 -11.54
CA ASN A 34 -2.97 -12.51 -12.42
C ASN A 34 -1.74 -13.14 -11.77
N GLY A 35 -1.97 -14.04 -10.81
CA GLY A 35 -0.93 -14.71 -10.02
C GLY A 35 -1.55 -15.50 -8.87
N GLU A 36 -0.77 -16.38 -8.25
CA GLU A 36 -1.19 -17.12 -7.07
C GLU A 36 -1.14 -16.20 -5.83
N VAL A 37 -2.30 -15.70 -5.44
CA VAL A 37 -2.47 -14.87 -4.24
C VAL A 37 -3.50 -15.53 -3.34
N PHE A 38 -3.13 -15.73 -2.07
CA PHE A 38 -4.00 -16.30 -1.06
C PHE A 38 -4.79 -15.19 -0.39
N VAL A 39 -6.02 -15.51 0.05
CA VAL A 39 -6.88 -14.57 0.79
C VAL A 39 -7.07 -15.07 2.20
N GLY A 40 -6.82 -14.21 3.19
CA GLY A 40 -6.93 -14.55 4.60
C GLY A 40 -6.37 -13.46 5.50
N ASN A 41 -6.47 -13.65 6.81
CA ASN A 41 -5.99 -12.68 7.80
C ASN A 41 -4.45 -12.72 7.94
N PRO A 42 -3.71 -11.64 7.63
CA PRO A 42 -2.25 -11.55 7.79
C PRO A 42 -1.75 -11.78 9.22
N MET A 43 -2.57 -11.44 10.22
CA MET A 43 -2.22 -11.62 11.62
C MET A 43 -2.35 -13.07 12.10
N GLU A 44 -3.09 -13.91 11.37
CA GLU A 44 -3.30 -15.32 11.69
C GLU A 44 -2.42 -16.27 10.85
N ASN A 45 -1.79 -15.76 9.79
CA ASN A 45 -1.07 -16.56 8.81
C ASN A 45 0.32 -15.95 8.55
N PRO A 46 1.32 -16.20 9.42
CA PRO A 46 2.62 -15.52 9.39
C PRO A 46 3.63 -16.09 8.38
N ASP A 47 3.31 -17.17 7.68
CA ASP A 47 4.25 -17.91 6.83
C ASP A 47 4.25 -17.46 5.36
N PHE A 48 3.99 -16.17 5.12
CA PHE A 48 4.04 -15.55 3.79
C PHE A 48 5.22 -14.59 3.66
N ASP A 49 5.62 -14.33 2.42
CA ASP A 49 6.71 -13.42 2.09
C ASP A 49 6.21 -11.99 1.90
N VAL A 50 5.00 -11.88 1.33
CA VAL A 50 4.34 -10.61 1.01
C VAL A 50 2.96 -10.57 1.66
N TYR A 51 2.64 -9.43 2.28
CA TYR A 51 1.33 -9.16 2.84
C TYR A 51 0.67 -7.95 2.19
N PHE A 52 -0.59 -8.10 1.81
CA PHE A 52 -1.41 -7.02 1.28
C PHE A 52 -2.51 -6.65 2.27
N VAL A 53 -2.39 -5.46 2.86
CA VAL A 53 -3.29 -4.94 3.91
C VAL A 53 -4.13 -3.83 3.32
N VAL A 54 -5.45 -3.91 3.49
CA VAL A 54 -6.39 -3.02 2.83
C VAL A 54 -7.03 -2.04 3.82
N ASN A 55 -7.08 -0.78 3.39
CA ASN A 55 -7.60 0.39 4.10
C ASN A 55 -7.16 0.46 5.57
N PRO A 56 -5.85 0.39 5.88
CA PRO A 56 -5.36 0.37 7.25
C PRO A 56 -5.77 1.62 8.05
N LEU A 57 -5.97 2.77 7.37
CA LEU A 57 -6.41 4.00 8.02
C LEU A 57 -7.90 4.01 8.33
N SER A 58 -8.69 3.14 7.70
CA SER A 58 -10.13 3.01 7.94
C SER A 58 -10.47 1.98 9.03
N LYS A 59 -9.50 1.16 9.48
CA LYS A 59 -9.68 0.21 10.58
C LYS A 59 -10.02 0.90 11.91
N SER A 60 -10.68 0.18 12.82
CA SER A 60 -10.98 0.67 14.17
C SER A 60 -9.69 0.95 14.96
N LYS A 61 -9.80 1.69 16.08
CA LYS A 61 -8.64 2.00 16.93
C LYS A 61 -7.94 0.72 17.42
N ALA A 62 -8.70 -0.28 17.85
CA ALA A 62 -8.14 -1.54 18.35
C ALA A 62 -7.42 -2.32 17.25
N GLU A 63 -8.00 -2.39 16.04
CA GLU A 63 -7.38 -3.05 14.89
C GLU A 63 -6.12 -2.31 14.42
N LYS A 64 -6.10 -0.98 14.48
CA LYS A 64 -4.90 -0.19 14.16
C LYS A 64 -3.75 -0.48 15.10
N GLU A 65 -4.00 -0.55 16.41
CA GLU A 65 -2.94 -0.87 17.37
C GLU A 65 -2.40 -2.28 17.15
N ARG A 66 -3.27 -3.26 16.89
CA ARG A 66 -2.86 -4.62 16.51
C ARG A 66 -2.02 -4.63 15.23
N LEU A 67 -2.45 -3.89 14.21
CA LEU A 67 -1.70 -3.76 12.96
C LEU A 67 -0.33 -3.14 13.20
N TYR A 68 -0.22 -2.07 14.00
CA TYR A 68 1.05 -1.43 14.28
C TYR A 68 2.01 -2.35 15.03
N GLN A 69 1.52 -3.09 16.03
CA GLN A 69 2.32 -4.12 16.69
C GLN A 69 2.80 -5.19 15.71
N TRP A 70 1.90 -5.68 14.85
CA TRP A 70 2.23 -6.68 13.83
C TRP A 70 3.27 -6.17 12.82
N LEU A 71 3.21 -4.89 12.42
CA LEU A 71 4.20 -4.23 11.56
C LEU A 71 5.56 -4.07 12.27
N GLU A 72 5.57 -3.73 13.55
CA GLU A 72 6.80 -3.61 14.35
C GLU A 72 7.57 -4.93 14.42
N GLU A 73 6.85 -6.06 14.49
CA GLU A 73 7.41 -7.42 14.55
C GLU A 73 7.90 -7.96 13.19
N ARG A 74 7.47 -7.39 12.07
CA ARG A 74 7.66 -7.95 10.71
C ARG A 74 8.40 -7.02 9.76
N LYS A 75 9.44 -6.37 10.28
CA LYS A 75 10.30 -5.48 9.49
C LYS A 75 11.10 -6.21 8.40
N ASP A 76 11.16 -7.53 8.45
CA ASP A 76 11.81 -8.41 7.48
C ASP A 76 10.89 -8.80 6.29
N LYS A 77 9.60 -8.46 6.34
CA LYS A 77 8.60 -8.85 5.34
C LYS A 77 8.28 -7.73 4.36
N LEU A 78 7.88 -8.11 3.14
CA LEU A 78 7.32 -7.18 2.18
C LEU A 78 5.86 -6.91 2.54
N ILE A 79 5.51 -5.66 2.79
CA ILE A 79 4.16 -5.28 3.21
C ILE A 79 3.65 -4.17 2.29
N LEU A 80 2.57 -4.45 1.58
CA LEU A 80 1.88 -3.49 0.75
C LEU A 80 0.62 -3.01 1.47
N LEU A 81 0.69 -1.77 1.95
CA LEU A 81 -0.44 -1.06 2.55
C LEU A 81 -1.23 -0.33 1.46
N TYR A 82 -2.47 -0.75 1.21
CA TYR A 82 -3.33 -0.15 0.20
C TYR A 82 -4.45 0.66 0.86
N GLU A 83 -4.51 1.95 0.56
CA GLU A 83 -5.65 2.78 0.90
C GLU A 83 -6.42 3.13 -0.39
N GLY A 84 -7.71 2.81 -0.42
CA GLY A 84 -8.58 3.15 -1.55
C GLY A 84 -8.82 4.66 -1.67
N LYS A 85 -8.69 5.39 -0.56
CA LYS A 85 -8.81 6.85 -0.51
C LYS A 85 -7.44 7.51 -0.70
N TYR A 86 -7.43 8.65 -1.37
CA TYR A 86 -6.22 9.46 -1.48
C TYR A 86 -5.83 10.05 -0.12
N VAL A 87 -4.63 9.72 0.36
CA VAL A 87 -4.08 10.20 1.63
C VAL A 87 -2.63 10.71 1.50
N GLY A 88 -2.14 10.91 0.26
CA GLY A 88 -0.74 11.24 0.00
C GLY A 88 -0.25 12.45 0.79
N ASP A 89 -0.98 13.57 0.72
CA ASP A 89 -0.60 14.82 1.37
C ASP A 89 -0.87 14.81 2.89
N SER A 90 -1.60 13.81 3.41
CA SER A 90 -1.99 13.71 4.82
C SER A 90 -1.35 12.53 5.56
N ILE A 91 -0.61 11.66 4.87
CA ILE A 91 -0.07 10.43 5.46
C ILE A 91 0.81 10.71 6.69
N THR A 92 1.53 11.84 6.66
CA THR A 92 2.45 12.26 7.73
C THR A 92 1.75 12.59 9.05
N ARG A 93 0.42 12.67 9.05
CA ARG A 93 -0.40 12.87 10.26
C ARG A 93 -0.74 11.57 10.98
N TYR A 94 -0.51 10.42 10.35
CA TYR A 94 -0.84 9.11 10.90
C TYR A 94 0.42 8.39 11.37
N ARG A 95 0.33 7.66 12.49
CA ARG A 95 1.43 6.82 13.01
C ARG A 95 1.93 5.80 11.98
N ILE A 96 1.07 5.37 11.06
CA ILE A 96 1.45 4.41 10.02
C ILE A 96 2.65 4.86 9.17
N LYS A 97 2.90 6.17 9.08
CA LYS A 97 4.06 6.73 8.36
C LYS A 97 5.39 6.18 8.86
N ASP A 98 5.46 5.79 10.13
CA ASP A 98 6.69 5.30 10.77
C ASP A 98 7.03 3.86 10.32
N PHE A 99 6.12 3.21 9.59
CA PHE A 99 6.28 1.86 9.01
C PHE A 99 6.39 1.87 7.49
N ILE A 100 6.42 3.05 6.87
CA ILE A 100 6.45 3.18 5.41
C ILE A 100 7.87 3.55 5.00
N ASP A 101 8.50 2.74 4.16
CA ASP A 101 9.75 3.09 3.48
C ASP A 101 9.47 3.88 2.19
N TYR A 102 8.42 3.49 1.47
CA TYR A 102 8.00 4.12 0.22
C TYR A 102 6.50 4.37 0.19
N LEU A 103 6.10 5.60 -0.12
CA LEU A 103 4.71 5.97 -0.40
C LEU A 103 4.53 6.27 -1.88
N ILE A 104 3.58 5.58 -2.51
CA ILE A 104 3.12 5.90 -3.86
C ILE A 104 1.71 6.47 -3.77
N ALA A 105 1.58 7.76 -4.01
CA ALA A 105 0.31 8.46 -4.02
C ALA A 105 -0.13 8.76 -5.46
N TYR A 106 -1.28 8.23 -5.86
CA TYR A 106 -1.88 8.47 -7.16
C TYR A 106 -3.06 9.42 -7.03
N ARG A 107 -3.13 10.45 -7.87
CA ARG A 107 -4.35 11.24 -8.06
C ARG A 107 -4.61 11.60 -9.51
N TRP A 108 -5.88 11.83 -9.83
CA TRP A 108 -6.29 12.48 -11.07
C TRP A 108 -6.52 13.95 -10.77
N GLU A 109 -5.89 14.84 -11.52
CA GLU A 109 -6.16 16.28 -11.44
C GLU A 109 -7.12 16.73 -12.53
N THR A 110 -7.72 17.90 -12.34
CA THR A 110 -8.50 18.59 -13.37
C THR A 110 -7.67 18.73 -14.65
N VAL A 111 -8.31 18.54 -15.82
CA VAL A 111 -7.68 18.58 -17.17
C VAL A 111 -6.88 17.31 -17.52
N GLY A 112 -7.41 16.12 -17.23
CA GLY A 112 -6.89 14.85 -17.78
C GLY A 112 -5.45 14.51 -17.40
N THR A 113 -4.95 15.13 -16.32
CA THR A 113 -3.56 14.97 -15.88
C THR A 113 -3.49 13.92 -14.78
N GLU A 114 -2.74 12.86 -15.05
CA GLU A 114 -2.42 11.82 -14.07
C GLU A 114 -1.17 12.24 -13.31
N VAL A 115 -1.26 12.27 -11.97
CA VAL A 115 -0.13 12.59 -11.10
C VAL A 115 0.18 11.40 -10.22
N VAL A 116 1.42 10.93 -10.29
CA VAL A 116 1.97 9.92 -9.39
C VAL A 116 3.09 10.56 -8.60
N LYS A 117 2.95 10.57 -7.27
CA LYS A 117 3.99 11.02 -6.36
C LYS A 117 4.61 9.81 -5.68
N LEU A 118 5.93 9.72 -5.74
CA LEU A 118 6.73 8.74 -5.01
C LEU A 118 7.48 9.49 -3.90
N TYR A 119 7.33 9.01 -2.67
CA TYR A 119 8.10 9.51 -1.53
C TYR A 119 8.90 8.36 -0.94
N ARG A 120 10.17 8.63 -0.61
CA ARG A 120 10.95 7.80 0.29
C ARG A 120 10.85 8.39 1.69
N LEU A 121 10.59 7.54 2.67
CA LEU A 121 10.48 7.92 4.06
C LEU A 121 11.56 7.20 4.87
N GLU A 122 12.13 7.90 5.84
CA GLU A 122 13.02 7.32 6.85
C GLU A 122 12.53 7.77 8.22
N ASN A 123 12.22 6.80 9.10
CA ASN A 123 11.62 7.05 10.41
C ASN A 123 10.40 8.00 10.33
N GLY A 124 9.54 7.77 9.33
CA GLY A 124 8.33 8.55 9.12
C GLY A 124 8.54 10.00 8.68
N ARG A 125 9.72 10.35 8.17
CA ARG A 125 10.02 11.65 7.54
C ARG A 125 10.36 11.45 6.08
N VAL A 126 9.81 12.30 5.21
CA VAL A 126 10.14 12.28 3.78
C VAL A 126 11.58 12.73 3.58
N THR A 127 12.41 11.87 3.00
CA THR A 127 13.82 12.16 2.68
C THR A 127 14.02 12.44 1.20
N GLU A 128 13.22 11.81 0.34
CA GLU A 128 13.24 12.03 -1.11
C GLU A 128 11.82 12.06 -1.66
N SER A 129 11.61 12.84 -2.73
CA SER A 129 10.35 12.85 -3.46
C SER A 129 10.58 12.93 -4.97
N ARG A 130 9.70 12.28 -5.72
CA ARG A 130 9.62 12.38 -7.19
C ARG A 130 8.16 12.50 -7.59
N GLU A 131 7.90 13.36 -8.56
CA GLU A 131 6.58 13.55 -9.14
C GLU A 131 6.63 13.23 -10.62
N LEU A 132 5.73 12.36 -11.05
CA LEU A 132 5.56 11.96 -12.44
C LEU A 132 4.19 12.43 -12.90
N MET A 133 4.18 13.20 -13.98
CA MET A 133 2.96 13.71 -14.58
C MET A 133 2.79 13.14 -15.99
N ARG A 134 1.58 12.70 -16.29
CA ARG A 134 1.17 12.36 -17.66
C ARG A 134 0.01 13.24 -18.07
N LYS A 135 0.19 13.98 -19.16
CA LYS A 135 -0.89 14.69 -19.85
C LYS A 135 -1.52 13.71 -20.85
N SER A 136 -2.83 13.57 -20.78
CA SER A 136 -3.63 12.76 -21.73
C SER A 136 -4.33 13.65 -22.73
#